data_AF-A0A3D8YHV0-F1
#
_entry.id   AF-A0A3D8YHV0-F1
#
_cell.length_a   1.000
_cell.length_b   1.000
_cell.length_c   1.000
_cell.angle_alpha   90.00
_cell.angle_beta   90.00
_cell.angle_gamma   90.00
#
_symmetry.space_group_name_H-M   'P 1'
#
loop_
_entity.id
_entity.type
_entity.pdbx_description
1 polymer ?
#
loop_
_entity_poly.entity_id
_entity_poly.type
_entity_poly.pdbx_seq_one_letter_code
_entity_poly.pdbx_strand_id
1 'polypeptide(L)'
;MGRTYIDFVIENPEKYDLMFLLHFPMNAIAPNQPWGNFQHTFEIMQSTIEEGLAQKLITYSDPLTGSLQFWSFLHGLTSLNLKDRLAHFDGTGLRSLNHVYQAFEEHLKNISIGVDCKDDS
;
A
#
# COMPACT_ATOMS: atom_id res chain seq x y z
N MET A 1 -1.44 -0.37 -9.27
CA MET A 1 -0.45 -0.60 -8.18
C MET A 1 -1.10 -0.93 -6.85
N GLY A 2 -1.84 -0.01 -6.18
CA GLY A 2 -2.37 -0.29 -4.83
C GLY A 2 -3.34 -1.47 -4.72
N ARG A 3 -4.25 -1.65 -5.69
CA ARG A 3 -5.13 -2.85 -5.75
C ARG A 3 -4.33 -4.15 -5.90
N THR A 4 -3.37 -4.18 -6.82
CA THR A 4 -2.46 -5.33 -7.02
C THR A 4 -1.68 -5.67 -5.74
N TYR A 5 -1.29 -4.66 -4.96
CA TYR A 5 -0.68 -4.88 -3.64
C TYR A 5 -1.67 -5.59 -2.71
N ILE A 6 -2.89 -5.06 -2.56
CA ILE A 6 -3.95 -5.66 -1.74
C ILE A 6 -4.22 -7.12 -2.16
N ASP A 7 -4.38 -7.36 -3.47
CA ASP A 7 -4.63 -8.68 -4.05
C ASP A 7 -3.49 -9.66 -3.71
N PHE A 8 -2.24 -9.23 -3.90
CA PHE A 8 -1.07 -10.03 -3.57
C PHE A 8 -1.06 -10.46 -2.10
N VAL A 9 -1.39 -9.56 -1.17
CA VAL A 9 -1.42 -9.87 0.27
C VAL A 9 -2.51 -10.89 0.60
N ILE A 10 -3.67 -10.81 -0.05
CA ILE A 10 -4.80 -11.72 0.15
C ILE A 10 -4.50 -13.11 -0.43
N GLU A 11 -3.91 -13.16 -1.61
CA GLU A 11 -3.57 -14.39 -2.33
C GLU A 11 -2.36 -15.11 -1.71
N ASN A 12 -1.45 -14.37 -1.05
CA ASN A 12 -0.18 -14.88 -0.54
C ASN A 12 0.06 -14.51 0.94
N PRO A 13 -0.86 -14.84 1.88
CA PRO A 13 -0.79 -14.36 3.26
C PRO A 13 0.44 -14.88 4.02
N GLU A 14 0.86 -16.13 3.79
CA GLU A 14 2.06 -16.70 4.43
C GLU A 14 3.35 -16.00 3.96
N LYS A 15 3.42 -15.68 2.67
CA LYS A 15 4.54 -14.94 2.08
C LYS A 15 4.61 -13.53 2.63
N TYR A 16 3.47 -12.88 2.78
CA TYR A 16 3.39 -11.56 3.39
C TYR A 16 3.81 -11.58 4.87
N ASP A 17 3.34 -12.58 5.64
CA ASP A 17 3.76 -12.78 7.03
C ASP A 17 5.27 -12.94 7.13
N LEU A 18 5.89 -13.73 6.26
CA LEU A 18 7.35 -13.92 6.18
C LEU A 18 8.11 -12.62 5.86
N MET A 19 7.57 -11.78 4.98
CA MET A 19 8.24 -10.56 4.53
C MET A 19 8.19 -9.43 5.56
N PHE A 20 7.12 -9.35 6.37
CA PHE A 20 6.87 -8.13 7.16
C PHE A 20 6.37 -8.32 8.60
N LEU A 21 5.82 -9.49 8.94
CA LEU A 21 5.17 -9.67 10.25
C LEU A 21 5.90 -10.67 11.15
N LEU A 22 6.63 -11.62 10.57
CA LEU A 22 7.50 -12.51 11.33
C LEU A 22 8.78 -11.77 11.70
N HIS A 23 9.12 -11.81 12.99
CA HIS A 23 10.42 -11.42 13.52
C HIS A 23 11.47 -12.45 13.09
N PHE A 24 11.76 -12.54 11.79
CA PHE A 24 13.02 -13.13 11.38
C PHE A 24 14.12 -12.13 11.79
N PRO A 25 15.18 -12.58 12.49
CA PRO A 25 16.29 -11.69 12.77
C PRO A 25 16.79 -11.19 11.41
N MET A 26 16.66 -9.89 11.18
CA MET A 26 17.19 -9.20 10.00
C MET A 26 18.69 -9.50 9.78
N ASN A 27 19.37 -9.91 10.85
CA ASN A 27 20.75 -10.35 10.90
C ASN A 27 21.02 -11.71 10.22
N ALA A 28 19.97 -12.50 9.91
CA ALA A 28 20.08 -13.74 9.14
C ALA A 28 20.09 -13.50 7.62
N ILE A 29 19.67 -12.31 7.20
CA ILE A 29 19.85 -11.83 5.83
C ILE A 29 21.26 -11.24 5.78
N ALA A 30 22.14 -11.80 4.95
CA ALA A 30 23.49 -11.27 4.81
C ALA A 30 23.43 -9.77 4.43
N PRO A 31 24.36 -8.92 4.91
CA PRO A 31 24.35 -7.47 4.62
C PRO A 31 24.28 -7.12 3.13
N ASN A 32 24.69 -8.07 2.27
CA ASN A 32 24.73 -7.94 0.81
C ASN A 32 23.74 -8.87 0.09
N GLN A 33 22.81 -9.50 0.81
CA GLN A 33 21.68 -10.17 0.19
C GLN A 33 20.62 -9.10 -0.09
N PRO A 34 20.31 -8.81 -1.36
CA PRO A 34 19.17 -7.95 -1.66
C PRO A 34 17.95 -8.57 -0.99
N TRP A 35 17.03 -7.74 -0.47
CA TRP A 35 15.69 -8.16 -0.06
C TRP A 35 14.83 -8.64 -1.25
N GLY A 36 15.46 -9.28 -2.24
CA GLY A 36 14.89 -9.78 -3.48
C GLY A 36 14.00 -8.78 -4.19
N ASN A 37 12.89 -9.31 -4.71
CA ASN A 37 11.87 -8.60 -5.48
C ASN A 37 11.14 -7.49 -4.69
N PHE A 38 11.30 -7.41 -3.36
CA PHE A 38 10.65 -6.39 -2.56
C PHE A 38 11.19 -4.99 -2.85
N GLN A 39 12.52 -4.85 -2.87
CA GLN A 39 13.18 -3.58 -3.18
C GLN A 39 12.70 -3.04 -4.53
N HIS A 40 12.64 -3.92 -5.53
CA HIS A 40 12.11 -3.57 -6.86
C HIS A 40 10.63 -3.16 -6.83
N THR A 41 9.81 -3.82 -6.01
CA THR A 41 8.38 -3.50 -5.88
C THR A 41 8.17 -2.11 -5.25
N PHE A 42 8.97 -1.78 -4.23
CA PHE A 42 8.98 -0.46 -3.62
C PHE A 42 9.44 0.61 -4.62
N GLU A 43 10.48 0.35 -5.40
CA GLU A 43 10.98 1.26 -6.43
C GLU A 43 9.93 1.58 -7.51
N ILE A 44 9.16 0.58 -7.98
CA ILE A 44 8.08 0.83 -8.96
C ILE A 44 6.99 1.71 -8.34
N MET A 45 6.61 1.47 -7.09
CA MET A 45 5.65 2.30 -6.38
C MET A 45 6.18 3.74 -6.22
N GLN A 46 7.45 3.89 -5.86
CA GLN A 46 8.08 5.20 -5.73
C GLN A 46 8.11 5.95 -7.06
N SER A 47 8.44 5.28 -8.16
CA SER A 47 8.34 5.85 -9.52
C SER A 47 6.92 6.32 -9.84
N THR A 48 5.91 5.55 -9.43
CA THR A 48 4.49 5.92 -9.64
C THR A 48 4.12 7.19 -8.85
N ILE A 49 4.59 7.31 -7.60
CA ILE A 49 4.36 8.51 -6.78
C ILE A 49 5.11 9.72 -7.37
N GLU A 50 6.35 9.53 -7.81
CA GLU A 50 7.15 10.56 -8.45
C GLU A 50 6.46 11.12 -9.72
N GLU A 51 5.98 10.23 -10.59
CA GLU A 51 5.22 10.60 -11.79
C GLU A 51 3.93 11.36 -11.44
N GLY A 52 3.20 10.90 -10.42
CA GLY A 52 1.98 11.58 -9.96
C GLY A 52 2.24 12.98 -9.43
N LEU A 53 3.35 13.19 -8.71
CA LEU A 53 3.77 14.50 -8.22
C LEU A 53 4.20 15.42 -9.38
N ALA A 54 4.99 14.90 -10.32
CA ALA A 54 5.44 15.64 -11.49
C ALA A 54 4.26 16.12 -12.36
N GLN A 55 3.23 15.29 -12.48
CA GLN A 55 2.00 15.61 -13.22
C GLN A 55 0.97 16.41 -12.41
N LYS A 56 1.25 16.71 -11.13
CA LYS A 56 0.31 17.37 -10.20
C LYS A 56 -1.05 16.65 -10.11
N LEU A 57 -1.02 15.33 -10.16
CA LEU A 57 -2.21 14.48 -9.99
C LEU A 57 -2.45 14.17 -8.51
N ILE A 58 -1.40 14.16 -7.70
CA ILE A 58 -1.44 13.83 -6.27
C ILE A 58 -0.67 14.86 -5.44
N THR A 59 -0.93 14.87 -4.14
CA THR A 59 -0.32 15.79 -3.17
C THR A 59 0.51 15.04 -2.14
N TYR A 60 1.83 15.24 -2.17
CA TYR A 60 2.79 14.87 -1.13
C TYR A 60 3.91 15.92 -1.08
N SER A 61 4.69 15.94 0.01
CA SER A 61 5.82 16.86 0.15
C SER A 61 6.97 16.54 -0.82
N ASP A 62 7.26 15.26 -0.99
CA ASP A 62 8.33 14.73 -1.82
C ASP A 62 8.07 13.25 -2.14
N PRO A 63 8.71 12.69 -3.19
CA PRO A 63 8.45 11.32 -3.63
C PRO A 63 8.69 10.25 -2.57
N LEU A 64 9.76 10.38 -1.78
CA LEU A 64 10.11 9.39 -0.77
C LEU A 64 9.10 9.40 0.38
N THR A 65 8.80 10.58 0.92
CA THR A 65 7.80 10.72 1.99
C THR A 65 6.42 10.23 1.52
N GLY A 66 6.00 10.60 0.31
CA GLY A 66 4.73 10.13 -0.25
C GLY A 66 4.69 8.62 -0.42
N SER A 67 5.79 8.01 -0.90
CA SER A 67 5.91 6.55 -1.03
C SER A 67 5.83 5.84 0.31
N LEU A 68 6.53 6.34 1.33
CA LEU A 68 6.50 5.78 2.67
C LEU A 68 5.11 5.90 3.31
N GLN A 69 4.43 7.04 3.13
CA GLN A 69 3.06 7.25 3.63
C GLN A 69 2.06 6.31 2.95
N PHE A 70 2.08 6.26 1.62
CA PHE A 70 1.19 5.40 0.84
C PHE A 70 1.43 3.92 1.14
N TRP A 71 2.70 3.52 1.26
CA TRP A 71 3.06 2.16 1.64
C TRP A 71 2.62 1.82 3.06
N SER A 72 2.87 2.71 4.03
CA SER A 72 2.42 2.52 5.41
C SER A 72 0.91 2.37 5.52
N PHE A 73 0.16 3.13 4.73
CA PHE A 73 -1.30 3.01 4.64
C PHE A 73 -1.73 1.64 4.12
N LEU A 74 -1.23 1.23 2.94
CA LEU A 74 -1.55 -0.08 2.36
C LEU A 74 -1.14 -1.22 3.29
N HIS A 75 0.08 -1.16 3.80
CA HIS A 75 0.66 -2.17 4.67
C HIS A 75 -0.11 -2.31 5.99
N GLY A 76 -0.48 -1.20 6.63
CA GLY A 76 -1.29 -1.21 7.84
C GLY A 76 -2.68 -1.81 7.59
N LEU A 77 -3.35 -1.39 6.53
CA LEU A 77 -4.69 -1.83 6.17
C LEU A 77 -4.74 -3.33 5.88
N THR A 78 -3.81 -3.84 5.05
CA THR A 78 -3.76 -5.26 4.70
C THR A 78 -3.32 -6.13 5.88
N SER A 79 -2.40 -5.65 6.72
CA SER A 79 -1.97 -6.37 7.93
C SER A 79 -3.11 -6.52 8.94
N LEU A 80 -3.90 -5.45 9.16
CA LEU A 80 -5.07 -5.51 10.03
C LEU A 80 -6.12 -6.48 9.49
N ASN A 81 -6.35 -6.49 8.18
CA ASN A 81 -7.26 -7.42 7.54
C ASN A 81 -6.81 -8.88 7.69
N LEU A 82 -5.52 -9.17 7.46
CA LEU A 82 -4.97 -10.53 7.55
C LEU A 82 -5.05 -11.12 8.96
N LYS A 83 -4.94 -10.28 9.99
CA LYS A 83 -5.00 -10.69 11.40
C LYS A 83 -6.42 -10.61 11.96
N ASP A 84 -7.43 -10.58 11.08
CA ASP A 84 -8.85 -10.51 11.39
C ASP A 84 -9.21 -9.36 12.36
N ARG A 85 -8.38 -8.31 12.40
CA ARG A 85 -8.59 -7.13 13.26
C ARG A 85 -9.65 -6.20 12.68
N LEU A 86 -9.97 -6.34 11.40
CA LEU A 86 -11.05 -5.59 10.75
C LEU A 86 -12.44 -6.24 10.92
N ALA A 87 -12.49 -7.54 11.20
CA ALA A 87 -13.72 -8.34 11.25
C ALA A 87 -14.72 -7.88 12.33
N HIS A 88 -14.25 -7.14 13.34
CA HIS A 88 -15.12 -6.59 14.38
C HIS A 88 -15.87 -5.33 13.94
N PHE A 89 -15.40 -4.62 12.90
CA PHE A 89 -16.01 -3.37 12.45
C PHE A 89 -17.12 -3.58 11.44
N ASP A 90 -17.19 -4.75 10.79
CA ASP A 90 -18.23 -5.07 9.80
C ASP A 90 -19.45 -5.80 10.40
N GLY A 91 -19.36 -6.28 11.64
CA GLY A 91 -20.44 -7.04 12.30
C GLY A 91 -20.71 -8.43 11.69
N THR A 92 -19.96 -8.83 10.67
CA THR A 92 -20.05 -10.14 9.98
C THR A 92 -19.06 -11.16 10.57
N GLY A 93 -18.02 -10.70 11.27
CA GLY A 93 -17.02 -11.58 11.87
C GLY A 93 -16.07 -12.23 10.86
N LEU A 94 -16.00 -11.70 9.65
CA LEU A 94 -15.13 -12.16 8.56
C LEU A 94 -14.19 -11.04 8.10
N ARG A 95 -13.18 -11.37 7.29
CA ARG A 95 -12.32 -10.35 6.65
C ARG A 95 -13.17 -9.46 5.75
N SER A 96 -13.21 -8.15 6.01
CA SER A 96 -13.89 -7.20 5.13
C SER A 96 -12.95 -6.66 4.05
N LEU A 97 -12.79 -7.44 2.99
CA LEU A 97 -12.12 -6.99 1.77
C LEU A 97 -12.80 -5.73 1.19
N ASN A 98 -14.13 -5.65 1.31
CA ASN A 98 -14.87 -4.48 0.87
C ASN A 98 -14.43 -3.20 1.59
N HIS A 99 -14.26 -3.25 2.92
CA HIS A 99 -13.76 -2.09 3.67
C HIS A 99 -12.30 -1.76 3.34
N VAL A 100 -11.46 -2.77 3.04
CA VAL A 100 -10.09 -2.56 2.58
C VAL A 100 -10.08 -1.79 1.25
N TYR A 101 -10.82 -2.25 0.23
CA TYR A 101 -10.87 -1.52 -1.04
C TYR A 101 -11.52 -0.15 -0.90
N GLN A 102 -12.60 -0.01 -0.10
CA GLN A 102 -13.22 1.29 0.12
C GLN A 102 -12.28 2.30 0.78
N ALA A 103 -11.56 1.89 1.84
CA ALA A 103 -10.58 2.75 2.48
C ALA A 103 -9.45 3.14 1.51
N PHE A 104 -9.02 2.20 0.67
CA PHE A 104 -8.02 2.46 -0.36
C PHE A 104 -8.49 3.50 -1.39
N GLU A 105 -9.69 3.35 -1.95
CA GLU A 105 -10.25 4.31 -2.91
C GLU A 105 -10.44 5.69 -2.28
N GLU A 106 -10.87 5.75 -1.02
CA GLU A 106 -11.03 7.02 -0.31
C GLU A 106 -9.69 7.69 -0.03
N HIS A 107 -8.65 6.92 0.31
CA HIS A 107 -7.30 7.43 0.43
C HIS A 107 -6.81 8.03 -0.88
N LEU A 108 -7.04 7.37 -2.02
CA LEU A 108 -6.70 7.91 -3.34
C LEU A 108 -7.38 9.25 -3.61
N LYS A 109 -8.67 9.38 -3.30
CA LYS A 109 -9.37 10.67 -3.47
C LYS A 109 -8.76 11.77 -2.61
N ASN A 110 -8.42 11.46 -1.36
CA ASN A 110 -7.86 12.43 -0.41
C ASN A 110 -6.50 12.97 -0.82
N ILE A 111 -5.68 12.15 -1.49
CA ILE A 111 -4.36 12.56 -1.98
C ILE A 111 -4.42 13.13 -3.39
N SER A 112 -5.49 12.84 -4.15
CA SER A 112 -5.64 13.34 -5.52
C SER A 112 -5.94 14.83 -5.50
N ILE A 113 -5.26 15.57 -6.38
CA ILE A 113 -5.65 16.94 -6.67
C ILE A 113 -6.89 16.83 -7.54
N GLY A 114 -8.01 17.40 -7.08
CA GLY A 114 -9.26 17.41 -7.84
C GLY A 114 -8.97 17.86 -9.27
N VAL A 115 -9.14 16.96 -10.23
CA VAL A 115 -9.24 17.32 -11.65
C VAL A 115 -10.56 18.07 -11.74
N ASP A 116 -10.53 19.34 -11.41
CA ASP A 116 -11.65 20.24 -11.67
C ASP A 116 -11.90 20.13 -13.18
N CYS A 117 -13.09 19.67 -13.56
CA CYS A 117 -13.59 19.67 -14.92
C CYS A 117 -13.46 21.09 -15.47
N LYS A 118 -12.32 21.41 -16.06
CA LYS A 118 -12.23 22.40 -17.12
C LYS A 118 -12.50 21.68 -18.43
N ASP A 119 -13.78 21.38 -18.64
CA ASP A 119 -14.32 21.43 -19.99
C ASP A 119 -14.31 22.91 -20.40
N ASP A 120 -13.14 23.39 -20.81
CA ASP A 120 -13.01 24.65 -21.52
C ASP A 120 -13.32 24.39 -23.01
N SER A 121 -14.19 25.26 -23.54
CA SER A 121 -14.60 25.53 -24.94
C SER A 121 -15.62 24.63 -25.62
#